data_AF-A0A447X5A3-F1
#
_entry.id   AF-A0A447X5A3-F1
#
_cell.length_a   1.000
_cell.length_b   1.000
_cell.length_c   1.000
_cell.angle_alpha   90.00
_cell.angle_beta   90.00
_cell.angle_gamma   90.00
#
_symmetry.space_group_name_H-M   'P 1'
#
loop_
_entity.id
_entity.type
_entity.pdbx_description
1 polymer ?
#
loop_
_entity_poly.entity_id
_entity_poly.type
_entity_poly.pdbx_seq_one_letter_code
_entity_poly.pdbx_strand_id
1 'polypeptide(L)'
;MIPRSPGGEITPEGLMAVGRIAREFNLYTKITGSQRLAMFGAQKDDLPEIWRQLIEAGFETGHAYAKALRMAKTCVGSTWCRYGVGDSVGLGVELENRYKASVRRTNEVRCLRLYP
;
A
#
# COMPACT_ATOMS: atom_id res chain seq x y z
N MET A 1 9.26 -3.61 -0.62
CA MET A 1 7.91 -3.49 -1.21
C MET A 1 6.92 -2.90 -0.21
N ILE A 2 5.93 -2.17 -0.69
CA ILE A 2 4.95 -1.45 0.15
C ILE A 2 3.57 -1.59 -0.51
N PRO A 3 2.69 -2.49 -0.07
CA PRO A 3 1.33 -2.58 -0.60
C PRO A 3 0.52 -1.31 -0.34
N ARG A 4 -0.47 -1.02 -1.20
CA ARG A 4 -1.44 0.07 -0.98
C ARG A 4 -2.41 -0.33 0.14
N SER A 5 -2.76 0.64 0.96
CA SER A 5 -3.74 0.52 2.02
C SER A 5 -4.38 1.90 2.15
N PRO A 6 -5.40 2.22 1.31
CA PRO A 6 -6.02 3.53 1.29
C PRO A 6 -6.53 3.94 2.67
N GLY A 7 -6.27 5.18 3.08
CA GLY A 7 -6.62 5.64 4.42
C GLY A 7 -5.84 4.97 5.56
N GLY A 8 -4.92 4.04 5.25
CA GLY A 8 -4.23 3.21 6.23
C GLY A 8 -5.05 2.01 6.69
N GLU A 9 -6.12 1.67 5.97
CA GLU A 9 -7.00 0.56 6.31
C GLU A 9 -6.44 -0.78 5.83
N ILE A 10 -6.52 -1.78 6.71
CA ILE A 10 -6.10 -3.14 6.44
C ILE A 10 -7.10 -4.10 7.07
N THR A 11 -7.54 -5.10 6.32
CA THR A 11 -8.39 -6.17 6.87
C THR A 11 -7.57 -7.08 7.78
N PRO A 12 -8.20 -7.77 8.75
CA PRO A 12 -7.52 -8.79 9.55
C PRO A 12 -6.81 -9.84 8.67
N GLU A 13 -7.45 -10.28 7.59
CA GLU A 13 -6.91 -11.25 6.64
C GLU A 13 -5.69 -10.70 5.90
N GLY A 14 -5.77 -9.44 5.44
CA GLY A 14 -4.66 -8.76 4.79
C GLY A 14 -3.46 -8.59 5.74
N LEU A 15 -3.72 -8.27 7.02
CA LEU A 15 -2.67 -8.14 8.03
C LEU A 15 -1.97 -9.48 8.28
N MET A 16 -2.73 -10.57 8.41
CA MET A 16 -2.18 -11.93 8.54
C MET A 16 -1.38 -12.32 7.29
N ALA A 17 -1.87 -12.00 6.09
CA ALA A 17 -1.18 -12.28 4.84
C ALA A 17 0.17 -11.56 4.77
N VAL A 18 0.24 -10.26 5.11
CA VAL A 18 1.49 -9.50 5.15
C VAL A 18 2.49 -10.13 6.13
N GLY A 19 2.04 -10.52 7.32
CA GLY A 19 2.89 -11.18 8.32
C GLY A 19 3.42 -12.54 7.84
N ARG A 20 2.56 -13.37 7.22
CA ARG A 20 2.94 -14.67 6.65
C ARG A 20 3.99 -14.51 5.56
N ILE A 21 3.72 -13.62 4.60
CA ILE A 21 4.60 -13.34 3.46
C ILE A 21 5.94 -12.78 3.94
N ALA A 22 5.93 -11.82 4.87
CA ALA A 22 7.18 -11.27 5.41
C ALA A 22 8.04 -12.35 6.09
N ARG A 23 7.43 -13.30 6.79
CA ARG A 23 8.15 -14.43 7.40
C ARG A 23 8.71 -15.39 6.35
N GLU A 24 7.92 -15.74 5.34
CA GLU A 24 8.28 -16.68 4.27
C GLU A 24 9.54 -16.23 3.50
N PHE A 25 9.61 -14.93 3.20
CA PHE A 25 10.73 -14.33 2.46
C PHE A 25 11.78 -13.66 3.37
N ASN A 26 11.72 -13.89 4.69
CA ASN A 26 12.64 -13.31 5.69
C ASN A 26 12.80 -11.77 5.55
N LEU A 27 11.68 -11.06 5.43
CA LEU A 27 11.64 -9.63 5.18
C LEU A 27 11.56 -8.82 6.48
N TYR A 28 12.37 -7.77 6.57
CA TYR A 28 12.23 -6.78 7.63
C TYR A 28 10.95 -5.96 7.40
N THR A 29 10.06 -5.93 8.39
CA THR A 29 8.77 -5.24 8.28
C THR A 29 8.73 -4.01 9.18
N LYS A 30 8.26 -2.88 8.64
CA LYS A 30 8.17 -1.59 9.34
C LYS A 30 6.84 -0.90 9.09
N ILE A 31 6.17 -0.49 10.16
CA ILE A 31 5.07 0.47 10.07
C ILE A 31 5.65 1.83 9.70
N THR A 32 5.17 2.40 8.61
CA THR A 32 5.65 3.68 8.09
C THR A 32 4.83 4.86 8.61
N GLY A 33 5.40 6.07 8.58
CA GLY A 33 4.65 7.30 8.89
C GLY A 33 3.43 7.53 7.99
N SER A 34 3.38 6.86 6.83
CA SER A 34 2.25 6.84 5.90
C SER A 34 1.16 5.81 6.24
N GLN A 35 1.14 5.25 7.46
CA GLN A 35 0.13 4.26 7.89
C GLN A 35 0.08 3.00 7.01
N ARG A 36 1.23 2.58 6.50
CA ARG A 36 1.38 1.37 5.69
C ARG A 36 2.47 0.47 6.24
N LEU A 37 2.37 -0.82 5.95
CA LEU A 37 3.41 -1.81 6.23
C LEU A 37 4.40 -1.84 5.06
N ALA A 38 5.66 -1.53 5.34
CA ALA A 38 6.75 -1.68 4.38
C ALA A 38 7.55 -2.94 4.71
N MET A 39 7.87 -3.73 3.68
CA MET A 39 8.68 -4.94 3.78
C MET A 39 9.99 -4.72 3.00
N PHE A 40 11.14 -4.99 3.61
CA PHE A 40 12.47 -4.75 3.07
C PHE A 40 13.30 -6.04 3.07
N GLY A 41 14.30 -6.11 2.20
CA GLY A 41 15.20 -7.28 2.08
C GLY A 41 14.77 -8.32 1.03
N ALA A 42 13.71 -8.05 0.26
CA ALA A 42 13.27 -8.94 -0.81
C ALA A 42 14.32 -8.99 -1.94
N GLN A 43 14.66 -10.19 -2.38
CA GLN A 43 15.50 -10.38 -3.56
C GLN A 43 14.73 -10.03 -4.82
N LYS A 44 15.49 -9.61 -5.84
CA LYS A 44 14.97 -9.21 -7.16
C LYS A 44 14.08 -10.30 -7.78
N ASP A 45 14.50 -11.56 -7.68
CA ASP A 45 13.83 -12.70 -8.30
C ASP A 45 12.58 -13.15 -7.54
N ASP A 46 12.48 -12.83 -6.24
CA ASP A 46 11.30 -13.16 -5.42
C ASP A 46 10.14 -12.17 -5.62
N LEU A 47 10.43 -10.97 -6.13
CA LEU A 47 9.44 -9.89 -6.25
C LEU A 47 8.14 -10.30 -6.98
N PRO A 48 8.18 -11.03 -8.11
CA PRO A 48 6.95 -11.45 -8.79
C PRO A 48 6.07 -12.32 -7.92
N GLU A 49 6.66 -13.27 -7.19
CA GLU A 49 5.93 -14.20 -6.32
C GLU A 49 5.36 -13.47 -5.10
N ILE A 50 6.15 -12.60 -4.46
CA ILE A 50 5.67 -11.84 -3.31
C ILE A 50 4.49 -10.93 -3.72
N TRP A 51 4.56 -10.29 -4.90
CA TRP A 51 3.45 -9.48 -5.41
C TRP A 51 2.23 -10.32 -5.77
N ARG A 52 2.40 -11.51 -6.35
CA ARG A 52 1.29 -12.43 -6.63
C ARG A 52 0.51 -12.73 -5.34
N GLN A 53 1.20 -13.12 -4.28
CA GLN A 53 0.57 -13.43 -2.99
C GLN A 53 -0.11 -12.21 -2.35
N LEU A 54 0.47 -11.01 -2.47
CA LEU A 54 -0.16 -9.78 -1.97
C LEU A 54 -1.41 -9.41 -2.76
N ILE A 55 -1.41 -9.57 -4.09
CA ILE A 55 -2.58 -9.30 -4.93
C ILE A 55 -3.70 -10.30 -4.60
N GLU A 56 -3.37 -11.58 -4.40
CA GLU A 56 -4.33 -12.60 -3.96
C GLU A 56 -4.92 -12.28 -2.57
N ALA A 57 -4.14 -11.63 -1.70
CA ALA A 57 -4.61 -11.12 -0.42
C ALA A 57 -5.37 -9.77 -0.53
N GLY A 58 -5.63 -9.27 -1.74
CA GLY A 58 -6.44 -8.08 -1.99
C GLY A 58 -5.66 -6.75 -2.00
N PHE A 59 -4.33 -6.77 -2.01
CA PHE A 59 -3.53 -5.56 -2.06
C PHE A 59 -3.26 -5.07 -3.49
N GLU A 60 -3.27 -3.75 -3.68
CA GLU A 60 -2.77 -3.11 -4.90
C GLU A 60 -1.28 -2.73 -4.77
N THR A 61 -0.60 -2.56 -5.91
CA THR A 61 0.82 -2.13 -5.91
C THR A 61 0.95 -0.70 -5.38
N GLY A 62 1.76 -0.52 -4.34
CA GLY A 62 2.09 0.82 -3.84
C GLY A 62 3.09 1.48 -4.75
N HIS A 63 2.66 2.52 -5.44
CA HIS A 63 3.49 3.46 -6.19
C HIS A 63 4.46 4.24 -5.27
N ALA A 64 5.37 3.54 -4.60
CA ALA A 64 6.24 4.09 -3.55
C ALA A 64 7.14 5.23 -4.05
N TYR A 65 7.51 5.18 -5.33
CA TYR A 65 8.41 6.13 -5.99
C TYR A 65 7.78 6.89 -7.16
N ALA A 66 6.48 6.77 -7.40
CA ALA A 66 5.85 7.50 -8.50
C ALA A 66 5.74 8.99 -8.18
N LYS A 67 5.79 9.83 -9.23
CA LYS A 67 5.46 11.26 -9.18
C LYS A 67 3.94 11.45 -9.16
N ALA A 68 3.28 10.91 -8.14
CA ALA A 68 1.84 10.95 -7.94
C ALA A 68 1.51 11.05 -6.44
N LEU A 69 0.23 11.24 -6.10
CA LEU A 69 -0.21 11.12 -4.71
C LEU A 69 0.02 9.67 -4.26
N ARG A 70 0.89 9.49 -3.26
CA ARG A 70 1.31 8.15 -2.81
C ARG A 70 0.38 7.59 -1.73
N MET A 71 -0.10 8.48 -0.86
CA MET A 71 -0.89 8.19 0.33
C MET A 71 -1.47 9.50 0.88
N ALA A 72 -2.66 9.45 1.45
CA ALA A 72 -3.19 10.46 2.36
C ALA A 72 -3.19 9.88 3.78
N LYS A 73 -2.45 10.49 4.70
CA LYS A 73 -2.48 10.06 6.10
C LYS A 73 -3.80 10.50 6.72
N THR A 74 -4.55 9.58 7.31
CA THR A 74 -5.86 9.88 7.92
C THR A 74 -5.86 9.51 9.40
N CYS A 75 -6.56 10.25 10.25
CA CYS A 75 -6.93 9.69 11.56
C CYS A 75 -8.16 8.80 11.36
N VAL A 76 -8.54 8.05 12.40
CA VAL A 76 -9.73 7.17 12.39
C VAL A 76 -11.07 7.90 12.20
N GLY A 77 -11.05 9.24 12.10
CA GLY A 77 -12.21 10.09 11.78
C GLY A 77 -13.28 10.10 12.86
N SER A 78 -14.42 10.73 12.56
CA SER A 78 -15.63 10.71 13.40
C SER A 78 -16.25 9.32 13.55
N THR A 79 -15.85 8.35 12.73
CA THR A 79 -16.30 6.95 12.81
C THR A 79 -15.89 6.29 14.12
N TRP A 80 -14.68 6.58 14.61
CA TRP A 80 -14.12 5.94 15.81
C TRP A 80 -13.59 6.93 16.85
N CYS A 81 -13.23 8.16 16.46
CA CYS A 81 -12.70 9.15 17.38
C CYS A 81 -13.83 9.93 18.06
N ARG A 82 -13.85 9.91 19.40
CA ARG A 82 -14.75 10.74 20.23
C ARG A 82 -14.68 12.24 19.87
N TYR A 83 -13.52 12.72 19.43
CA TYR A 83 -13.28 14.12 19.05
C TYR A 83 -13.23 14.33 17.53
N GLY A 84 -13.65 13.34 16.75
CA GLY A 84 -13.66 13.44 15.30
C GLY A 84 -14.69 14.46 14.83
N VAL A 85 -14.26 15.46 14.07
CA VAL A 85 -15.14 16.49 13.50
C VAL A 85 -15.73 16.06 12.15
N GLY A 86 -15.05 15.16 11.42
CA GLY A 86 -15.51 14.67 10.13
C GLY A 86 -14.87 13.35 9.72
N ASP A 87 -15.34 12.83 8.59
CA ASP A 87 -14.86 11.58 8.01
C ASP A 87 -13.50 11.77 7.31
N SER A 88 -12.44 11.66 8.12
CA SER A 88 -11.07 11.77 7.63
C SER A 88 -10.65 10.56 6.79
N VAL A 89 -11.17 9.36 7.11
CA VAL A 89 -10.82 8.12 6.43
C VAL A 89 -11.42 8.11 5.03
N GLY A 90 -12.73 8.32 4.92
CA GLY A 90 -13.44 8.33 3.64
C GLY A 90 -12.88 9.38 2.68
N LEU A 91 -12.62 10.60 3.16
CA LEU A 91 -11.98 11.64 2.35
C LEU A 91 -10.57 11.23 1.88
N GLY A 92 -9.77 10.62 2.76
CA GLY A 92 -8.44 10.15 2.39
C GLY A 92 -8.48 9.05 1.32
N VAL A 93 -9.39 8.09 1.47
CA VAL A 93 -9.63 7.03 0.48
C VAL A 93 -10.07 7.61 -0.85
N GLU A 94 -10.98 8.60 -0.87
CA GLU A 94 -11.43 9.27 -2.09
C GLU A 94 -10.27 9.97 -2.81
N LEU A 95 -9.48 10.76 -2.07
CA LEU A 95 -8.32 11.48 -2.63
C LEU A 95 -7.31 10.50 -3.21
N GLU A 96 -7.00 9.42 -2.49
CA GLU A 96 -6.10 8.40 -2.97
C GLU A 96 -6.61 7.70 -4.22
N ASN A 97 -7.89 7.33 -4.27
CA ASN A 97 -8.47 6.69 -5.46
C ASN A 97 -8.57 7.65 -6.65
N ARG A 98 -8.79 8.94 -6.40
CA ARG A 98 -8.84 9.98 -7.43
C ARG A 98 -7.47 10.28 -8.04
N TYR A 99 -6.43 10.36 -7.21
CA TYR A 99 -5.10 10.80 -7.63
C TYR A 99 -4.06 9.67 -7.74
N LYS A 100 -4.41 8.39 -7.47
CA LYS A 100 -3.54 7.25 -7.75
C LYS A 100 -3.20 7.09 -9.24
N ALA A 101 -4.05 7.63 -10.12
CA ALA A 101 -3.97 7.50 -11.57
C ALA A 101 -3.42 8.74 -12.30
N SER A 102 -2.86 9.77 -11.65
CA SER A 102 -2.32 10.94 -12.37
C SER A 102 -1.04 10.67 -13.18
N VAL A 103 -0.66 9.39 -13.34
CA VAL A 103 0.13 8.88 -14.48
C VAL A 103 -0.78 8.42 -15.64
N ARG A 104 -1.99 8.97 -15.80
CA ARG A 104 -2.78 8.93 -17.04
C ARG A 104 -2.06 9.75 -18.10
N ARG A 105 -0.95 9.23 -18.67
CA ARG A 105 -0.47 9.43 -20.05
C ARG A 105 0.94 8.95 -20.39
N THR A 106 1.72 8.29 -19.51
CA THR A 106 3.09 7.92 -19.94
C THR A 106 3.68 6.58 -19.56
N ASN A 107 3.23 5.81 -18.55
CA ASN A 107 4.05 4.67 -18.11
C ASN A 107 3.32 3.47 -17.48
N GLU A 108 2.11 3.11 -17.93
CA GLU A 108 1.41 1.91 -17.44
C GLU A 108 2.13 0.57 -17.77
N VAL A 109 3.28 0.61 -18.46
CA VAL A 109 4.06 -0.59 -18.83
C VAL A 109 5.52 -0.53 -18.34
N ARG A 110 5.94 0.49 -17.56
CA ARG A 110 7.36 0.64 -17.20
C ARG A 110 7.77 0.06 -15.84
N CYS A 111 6.84 -0.29 -14.96
CA CYS A 111 7.18 -0.87 -13.66
C CYS A 111 7.65 -2.34 -13.79
N LEU A 112 7.16 -3.08 -14.80
CA LEU A 112 7.67 -4.41 -15.18
C LEU A 112 8.90 -4.38 -16.10
N ARG A 113 9.37 -3.19 -16.51
CA ARG A 113 10.49 -3.00 -17.45
C ARG A 113 11.77 -2.48 -16.80
N LEU A 114 11.83 -2.43 -15.47
CA LEU A 114 12.99 -1.98 -14.69
C LEU A 114 13.90 -3.13 -14.23
N TYR A 115 13.71 -4.31 -14.78
CA TYR A 115 14.57 -5.47 -14.55
C TYR A 115 15.13 -5.88 -15.92
N PRO A 116 16.46 -5.83 -16.15
CA PRO A 116 17.06 -6.51 -17.30
C PRO A 116 16.66 -7.99 -17.31
#